data_AF-A0A968PR70-F1
#
_entry.id   AF-A0A968PR70-F1
#
_cell.length_a   1.000
_cell.length_b   1.000
_cell.length_c   1.000
_cell.angle_alpha   90.00
_cell.angle_beta   90.00
_cell.angle_gamma   90.00
#
_symmetry.space_group_name_H-M   'P 1'
#
loop_
_entity.id
_entity.type
_entity.pdbx_description
1 polymer ?
#
loop_
_entity_poly.entity_id
_entity_poly.type
_entity_poly.pdbx_seq_one_letter_code
_entity_poly.pdbx_strand_id
1 'polypeptide(L)'
;MVAADIPSSVPVTVLTGYLGAGKTTLLNRILTHEHGKKVAVIVNEFGEVGIDNQLVIDADEEIFEMNNGCICCTVRGDLIRIIGNLMKRRNKFDHLVIETTGLADPAPVIQTFFMDEDVRSQASLDAVVTVVDAKHIHQHWDADEAIEQLAFADVILLNKTDLVTPTELDELEQRIRSMNAMAKIYRTQDAQVEMDSILGVGAFDLSRALEIDPNFLGEDAHEHDETVGSVAIAEPSAMNFDKLNAWLSELLRTQGTDIFRMKGILNIAGEDQRFVFQGVHMLMDGRADRPWKPNETRKNELVFIGRNLDEARLKEGFRACLA
;
A
#
# COMPACT_ATOMS: atom_id res chain seq x y z
N MET A 1 9.23 -26.40 21.38
CA MET A 1 8.56 -26.07 20.12
C MET A 1 7.45 -25.08 20.45
N VAL A 2 7.73 -23.79 20.29
CA VAL A 2 6.68 -22.77 20.36
C VAL A 2 5.95 -22.89 19.02
N ALA A 3 4.68 -23.29 19.04
CA ALA A 3 3.85 -23.22 17.86
C ALA A 3 3.77 -21.74 17.49
N ALA A 4 4.31 -21.36 16.33
CA ALA A 4 4.08 -20.03 15.78
C ALA A 4 2.56 -19.92 15.56
N ASP A 5 1.94 -18.91 16.16
CA ASP A 5 0.56 -18.55 15.88
C ASP A 5 0.43 -18.38 14.37
N ILE A 6 -0.29 -19.30 13.72
CA ILE A 6 -0.66 -19.15 12.33
C ILE A 6 -1.56 -17.91 12.29
N PRO A 7 -1.20 -16.85 11.53
CA PRO A 7 -2.06 -15.68 11.43
C PRO A 7 -3.45 -16.14 10.96
N SER A 8 -4.52 -15.59 11.56
CA SER A 8 -5.90 -15.93 11.18
C SER A 8 -6.21 -15.60 9.71
N SER A 9 -5.38 -14.79 9.06
CA SER A 9 -5.45 -14.41 7.65
C SER A 9 -4.06 -14.41 7.01
N VAL A 10 -3.96 -14.87 5.75
CA VAL A 10 -2.68 -14.87 5.02
C VAL A 10 -2.32 -13.44 4.59
N PRO A 11 -1.11 -12.93 4.91
CA PRO A 11 -0.66 -11.62 4.45
C PRO A 11 -0.46 -11.57 2.93
N VAL A 12 -0.85 -10.46 2.32
CA VAL A 12 -0.79 -10.26 0.86
C VAL A 12 0.03 -9.04 0.47
N THR A 13 1.09 -9.23 -0.30
CA THR A 13 1.83 -8.12 -0.93
C THR A 13 1.31 -7.87 -2.33
N VAL A 14 0.93 -6.64 -2.64
CA VAL A 14 0.66 -6.22 -4.02
C VAL A 14 1.96 -5.67 -4.61
N LEU A 15 2.49 -6.35 -5.63
CA LEU A 15 3.69 -5.93 -6.35
C LEU A 15 3.26 -5.15 -7.61
N THR A 16 3.68 -3.89 -7.68
CA THR A 16 3.36 -3.00 -8.80
C THR A 16 4.58 -2.19 -9.25
N GLY A 17 4.40 -1.32 -10.24
CA GLY A 17 5.44 -0.47 -10.80
C GLY A 17 5.44 -0.47 -12.32
N TYR A 18 5.92 0.62 -12.91
CA TYR A 18 5.79 0.88 -14.34
C TYR A 18 6.50 -0.18 -15.21
N LEU A 19 6.19 -0.21 -16.51
CA LEU A 19 6.79 -1.14 -17.46
C LEU A 19 8.33 -1.07 -17.41
N GLY A 20 8.98 -2.23 -17.36
CA GLY A 20 10.44 -2.32 -17.35
C GLY A 20 11.13 -1.98 -16.03
N ALA A 21 10.41 -1.66 -14.94
CA ALA A 21 11.03 -1.26 -13.67
C ALA A 21 11.84 -2.38 -12.97
N GLY A 22 11.59 -3.65 -13.30
CA GLY A 22 12.25 -4.81 -12.69
C GLY A 22 11.35 -5.63 -11.77
N LYS A 23 10.01 -5.56 -11.95
CA LYS A 23 9.04 -6.39 -11.22
C LYS A 23 9.33 -7.88 -11.36
N THR A 24 9.50 -8.39 -12.58
CA THR A 24 9.83 -9.80 -12.86
C THR A 24 11.13 -10.23 -12.17
N THR A 25 12.15 -9.36 -12.16
CA THR A 25 13.40 -9.62 -11.44
C THR A 25 13.18 -9.75 -9.93
N LEU A 26 12.35 -8.87 -9.35
CA LEU A 26 11.99 -8.96 -7.94
C LEU A 26 11.17 -10.23 -7.65
N LEU A 27 10.19 -10.55 -8.49
CA LEU A 27 9.35 -11.74 -8.34
C LEU A 27 10.19 -13.02 -8.35
N ASN A 28 11.11 -13.14 -9.31
CA ASN A 28 12.05 -14.26 -9.36
C ASN A 28 12.92 -14.33 -8.10
N ARG A 29 13.35 -13.18 -7.58
CA ARG A 29 14.12 -13.16 -6.33
C ARG A 29 13.29 -13.61 -5.14
N ILE A 30 12.02 -13.21 -5.05
CA ILE A 30 11.09 -13.71 -4.03
C ILE A 30 10.99 -15.24 -4.15
N LEU A 31 10.82 -15.77 -5.36
CA LEU A 31 10.56 -17.20 -5.54
C LEU A 31 11.80 -18.10 -5.35
N THR A 32 13.00 -17.56 -5.59
CA THR A 32 14.25 -18.37 -5.62
C THR A 32 15.10 -18.20 -4.37
N HIS A 33 14.89 -17.16 -3.57
CA HIS A 33 15.72 -16.89 -2.41
C HIS A 33 15.20 -17.63 -1.18
N GLU A 34 16.09 -18.29 -0.44
CA GLU A 34 15.70 -19.03 0.77
C GLU A 34 15.46 -18.07 1.95
N HIS A 35 14.25 -17.53 2.03
CA HIS A 35 13.82 -16.60 3.08
C HIS A 35 12.91 -17.25 4.14
N GLY A 36 12.74 -18.58 4.10
CA GLY A 36 12.03 -19.35 5.12
C GLY A 36 10.50 -19.16 5.17
N LYS A 37 9.90 -18.57 4.13
CA LYS A 37 8.44 -18.43 3.96
C LYS A 37 8.04 -19.18 2.69
N LYS A 38 6.88 -19.83 2.68
CA LYS A 38 6.27 -20.38 1.46
C LYS A 38 5.42 -19.31 0.80
N VAL A 39 5.75 -18.91 -0.42
CA VAL A 39 5.05 -17.84 -1.12
C VAL A 39 4.18 -18.43 -2.24
N ALA A 40 2.93 -17.98 -2.33
CA ALA A 40 2.09 -18.18 -3.50
C ALA A 40 2.07 -16.90 -4.34
N VAL A 41 2.05 -17.03 -5.66
CA VAL A 41 2.09 -15.87 -6.58
C VAL A 41 0.92 -15.91 -7.56
N ILE A 42 0.25 -14.76 -7.70
CA ILE A 42 -0.72 -14.49 -8.76
C ILE A 42 -0.11 -13.44 -9.68
N VAL A 43 0.05 -13.76 -10.96
CA VAL A 43 0.54 -12.81 -11.97
C VAL A 43 -0.65 -12.34 -12.80
N ASN A 44 -0.94 -11.03 -12.75
CA ASN A 44 -1.96 -10.42 -13.60
C ASN A 44 -1.26 -9.80 -14.81
N GLU A 45 -1.42 -10.37 -16.01
CA GLU A 45 -0.88 -9.85 -17.28
C GLU A 45 -2.01 -9.28 -18.17
N PHE A 46 -1.97 -7.98 -18.47
CA PHE A 46 -2.79 -7.31 -19.48
C PHE A 46 -1.87 -7.07 -20.69
N GLY A 47 -2.07 -7.84 -21.76
CA GLY A 47 -1.43 -7.64 -23.07
C GLY A 47 -0.41 -8.71 -23.48
N GLU A 48 -0.71 -9.38 -24.60
CA GLU A 48 0.10 -10.27 -25.46
C GLU A 48 1.28 -11.11 -24.89
N VAL A 49 1.03 -12.43 -24.87
CA VAL A 49 2.01 -13.53 -25.05
C VAL A 49 3.22 -13.50 -24.11
N GLY A 50 3.05 -14.20 -22.97
CA GLY A 50 4.08 -14.47 -21.99
C GLY A 50 5.38 -15.02 -22.58
N ILE A 51 6.38 -14.15 -22.63
CA ILE A 51 7.80 -14.51 -22.66
C ILE A 51 8.32 -14.64 -21.21
N ASP A 52 7.69 -13.96 -20.26
CA ASP A 52 8.14 -13.90 -18.87
C ASP A 52 8.01 -15.24 -18.12
N ASN A 53 7.17 -16.16 -18.60
CA ASN A 53 7.08 -17.55 -18.12
C ASN A 53 8.38 -18.36 -18.30
N GLN A 54 9.33 -17.92 -19.15
CA GLN A 54 10.62 -18.59 -19.31
C GLN A 54 11.68 -18.20 -18.26
N LEU A 55 11.44 -17.12 -17.50
CA LEU A 55 12.39 -16.61 -16.50
C LEU A 55 12.05 -17.02 -15.07
N VAL A 56 10.87 -17.61 -14.82
CA VAL A 56 10.46 -18.02 -13.48
C VAL A 56 10.81 -19.50 -13.26
N ILE A 57 11.90 -19.72 -12.54
CA ILE A 57 12.56 -21.02 -12.36
C ILE A 57 11.91 -21.79 -11.22
N ASP A 58 11.39 -22.98 -11.52
CA ASP A 58 11.48 -24.28 -10.79
C ASP A 58 11.73 -24.24 -9.25
N ALA A 59 11.00 -23.40 -8.53
CA ALA A 59 10.82 -23.53 -7.09
C ALA A 59 9.58 -24.41 -6.82
N ASP A 60 9.47 -25.04 -5.66
CA ASP A 60 8.27 -25.75 -5.16
C ASP A 60 7.05 -24.79 -4.94
N GLU A 61 7.00 -23.69 -5.69
CA GLU A 61 6.10 -22.56 -5.57
C GLU A 61 5.22 -22.46 -6.82
N GLU A 62 3.91 -22.31 -6.60
CA GLU A 62 2.92 -22.44 -7.67
C GLU A 62 2.50 -21.05 -8.21
N ILE A 63 2.71 -20.82 -9.51
CA ILE A 63 2.34 -19.60 -10.23
C ILE A 63 0.95 -19.78 -10.86
N PHE A 64 0.06 -18.80 -10.68
CA PHE A 64 -1.28 -18.80 -11.28
C PHE A 64 -1.49 -17.61 -12.21
N GLU A 65 -1.88 -17.91 -13.45
CA GLU A 65 -2.21 -16.92 -14.49
C GLU A 65 -3.73 -16.65 -14.51
N MET A 66 -4.09 -15.37 -14.61
CA MET A 66 -5.47 -14.92 -14.73
C MET A 66 -5.85 -14.81 -16.23
N ASN A 67 -7.02 -15.32 -16.61
CA ASN A 67 -7.51 -15.19 -17.99
C ASN A 67 -8.18 -13.82 -18.23
N ASN A 68 -7.82 -13.19 -19.34
CA ASN A 68 -8.33 -11.89 -19.78
C ASN A 68 -9.84 -11.89 -20.06
N GLY A 69 -10.58 -11.05 -19.34
CA GLY A 69 -11.94 -10.66 -19.68
C GLY A 69 -12.13 -9.15 -19.51
N CYS A 70 -12.63 -8.46 -20.54
CA CYS A 70 -12.99 -7.04 -20.44
C CYS A 70 -14.16 -6.80 -19.46
N ILE A 71 -14.21 -5.56 -18.96
CA ILE A 71 -15.12 -4.98 -17.96
C ILE A 71 -14.56 -5.16 -16.55
N CYS A 72 -14.24 -4.05 -15.88
CA CYS A 72 -13.71 -3.89 -14.51
C CYS A 72 -14.33 -4.77 -13.39
N CYS A 73 -15.38 -5.54 -13.67
CA CYS A 73 -15.99 -6.53 -12.77
C CYS A 73 -15.39 -7.95 -12.88
N THR A 74 -14.77 -8.32 -14.02
CA THR A 74 -14.19 -9.67 -14.24
C THR A 74 -12.91 -9.87 -13.45
N VAL A 75 -12.02 -8.87 -13.46
CA VAL A 75 -10.69 -8.93 -12.82
C VAL A 75 -10.81 -9.15 -11.32
N ARG A 76 -11.65 -8.36 -10.64
CA ARG A 76 -11.94 -8.56 -9.21
C ARG A 76 -12.56 -9.93 -8.95
N GLY A 77 -13.56 -10.32 -9.76
CA GLY A 77 -14.22 -11.62 -9.60
C GLY A 77 -13.24 -12.80 -9.77
N ASP A 78 -12.33 -12.70 -10.73
CA ASP A 78 -11.28 -13.68 -10.97
C ASP A 78 -10.27 -13.71 -9.82
N LEU A 79 -9.87 -12.55 -9.30
CA LEU A 79 -8.97 -12.46 -8.16
C LEU A 79 -9.59 -13.13 -6.93
N ILE A 80 -10.84 -12.80 -6.59
CA ILE A 80 -11.58 -13.42 -5.48
C ILE A 80 -11.65 -14.94 -5.66
N ARG A 81 -11.97 -15.41 -6.87
CA ARG A 81 -12.04 -16.84 -7.19
C ARG A 81 -10.69 -17.54 -7.01
N ILE A 82 -9.59 -16.92 -7.47
CA ILE A 82 -8.25 -17.50 -7.36
C ILE A 82 -7.81 -17.55 -5.91
N ILE A 83 -7.97 -16.46 -5.16
CA ILE A 83 -7.69 -16.42 -3.72
C ILE A 83 -8.50 -17.52 -3.02
N GLY A 84 -9.81 -17.60 -3.26
CA GLY A 84 -10.65 -18.63 -2.65
C GLY A 84 -10.24 -20.07 -3.00
N ASN A 85 -9.72 -20.30 -4.21
CA ASN A 85 -9.20 -21.61 -4.61
C ASN A 85 -7.85 -21.93 -3.95
N LEU A 86 -6.95 -20.96 -3.84
CA LEU A 86 -5.67 -21.08 -3.15
C LEU A 86 -5.89 -21.42 -1.67
N MET A 87 -6.80 -20.73 -1.00
CA MET A 87 -7.07 -20.93 0.43
C MET A 87 -7.65 -22.31 0.76
N LYS A 88 -8.37 -22.93 -0.19
CA LYS A 88 -8.93 -24.29 -0.06
C LYS A 88 -7.89 -25.40 -0.23
N ARG A 89 -6.66 -25.11 -0.66
CA ARG A 89 -5.62 -26.13 -0.88
C ARG A 89 -5.15 -26.77 0.42
N ARG A 90 -4.66 -28.01 0.29
CA ARG A 90 -4.03 -28.76 1.39
C ARG A 90 -2.65 -28.23 1.73
N ASN A 91 -1.86 -27.91 0.70
CA ASN A 91 -0.57 -27.27 0.87
C ASN A 91 -0.81 -25.81 1.23
N LYS A 92 -0.40 -25.43 2.43
CA LYS A 92 -0.51 -24.05 2.92
C LYS A 92 0.75 -23.27 2.54
N PHE A 93 0.53 -21.99 2.29
CA PHE A 93 1.55 -20.97 2.07
C PHE A 93 1.44 -19.93 3.18
N ASP A 94 2.54 -19.24 3.44
CA ASP A 94 2.67 -18.27 4.53
C ASP A 94 2.39 -16.84 4.03
N HIS A 95 2.54 -16.59 2.73
CA HIS A 95 2.39 -15.26 2.12
C HIS A 95 1.85 -15.36 0.69
N LEU A 96 1.05 -14.39 0.26
CA LEU A 96 0.57 -14.25 -1.12
C LEU A 96 1.19 -13.00 -1.76
N VAL A 97 1.70 -13.12 -2.97
CA VAL A 97 2.11 -11.97 -3.79
C VAL A 97 1.17 -11.86 -4.99
N ILE A 98 0.63 -10.68 -5.23
CA ILE A 98 -0.17 -10.36 -6.41
C ILE A 98 0.61 -9.36 -7.24
N GLU A 99 1.14 -9.78 -8.38
CA GLU A 99 1.73 -8.86 -9.34
C GLU A 99 0.63 -8.21 -10.19
N THR A 100 0.69 -6.88 -10.30
CA THR A 100 -0.09 -6.12 -11.28
C THR A 100 0.76 -5.82 -12.50
N THR A 101 0.11 -5.59 -13.64
CA THR A 101 0.82 -5.15 -14.85
C THR A 101 1.50 -3.81 -14.66
N GLY A 102 2.43 -3.50 -15.55
CA GLY A 102 3.12 -2.21 -15.51
C GLY A 102 2.25 -0.98 -15.79
N LEU A 103 1.05 -1.18 -16.34
CA LEU A 103 0.08 -0.13 -16.65
C LEU A 103 -1.22 -0.29 -15.85
N ALA A 104 -1.22 -1.12 -14.81
CA ALA A 104 -2.40 -1.28 -13.96
C ALA A 104 -2.35 -0.28 -12.80
N ASP A 105 -3.51 0.32 -12.54
CA ASP A 105 -3.86 0.93 -11.26
C ASP A 105 -3.95 -0.17 -10.18
N PRO A 106 -3.21 -0.08 -9.06
CA PRO A 106 -3.29 -1.05 -7.98
C PRO A 106 -4.59 -0.95 -7.15
N ALA A 107 -5.36 0.14 -7.23
CA ALA A 107 -6.53 0.37 -6.38
C ALA A 107 -7.59 -0.74 -6.47
N PRO A 108 -8.02 -1.25 -7.65
CA PRO A 108 -9.02 -2.33 -7.73
C PRO A 108 -8.60 -3.61 -6.99
N VAL A 109 -7.30 -3.93 -7.03
CA VAL A 109 -6.73 -5.08 -6.30
C VAL A 109 -6.80 -4.80 -4.79
N ILE A 110 -6.33 -3.63 -4.35
CA ILE A 110 -6.36 -3.23 -2.94
C ILE A 110 -7.79 -3.23 -2.39
N GLN A 111 -8.73 -2.60 -3.09
CA GLN A 111 -10.13 -2.48 -2.68
C GLN A 111 -10.80 -3.84 -2.49
N THR A 112 -10.34 -4.90 -3.17
CA THR A 112 -10.88 -6.26 -3.01
C THR A 112 -10.75 -6.74 -1.56
N PHE A 113 -9.66 -6.38 -0.89
CA PHE A 113 -9.44 -6.68 0.53
C PHE A 113 -10.28 -5.84 1.49
N PHE A 114 -11.02 -4.82 1.00
CA PHE A 114 -11.95 -4.02 1.80
C PHE A 114 -13.40 -4.42 1.57
N MET A 115 -13.75 -4.80 0.34
CA MET A 115 -15.14 -4.98 -0.08
C MET A 115 -15.63 -6.42 -0.02
N ASP A 116 -14.75 -7.41 -0.09
CA ASP A 116 -15.13 -8.82 -0.16
C ASP A 116 -14.92 -9.51 1.20
N GLU A 117 -16.01 -9.96 1.82
CA GLU A 117 -16.01 -10.56 3.15
C GLU A 117 -15.29 -11.93 3.18
N ASP A 118 -15.44 -12.72 2.10
CA ASP A 118 -14.80 -14.03 1.98
C ASP A 118 -13.27 -13.86 1.92
N VAL A 119 -12.78 -12.92 1.09
CA VAL A 119 -11.35 -12.58 1.03
C VAL A 119 -10.87 -12.04 2.37
N ARG A 120 -11.57 -11.08 2.99
CA ARG A 120 -11.19 -10.49 4.29
C ARG A 120 -11.06 -11.53 5.41
N SER A 121 -11.87 -12.58 5.37
CA SER A 121 -11.82 -13.66 6.37
C SER A 121 -10.61 -14.58 6.22
N GLN A 122 -9.94 -14.58 5.06
CA GLN A 122 -8.87 -15.53 4.72
C GLN A 122 -7.53 -14.85 4.43
N ALA A 123 -7.54 -13.60 3.99
CA ALA A 123 -6.38 -12.85 3.54
C ALA A 123 -6.46 -11.40 3.99
N SER A 124 -5.30 -10.82 4.30
CA SER A 124 -5.17 -9.43 4.72
C SER A 124 -4.07 -8.76 3.91
N LEU A 125 -4.36 -7.58 3.38
CA LEU A 125 -3.35 -6.80 2.66
C LEU A 125 -2.21 -6.44 3.62
N ASP A 126 -0.98 -6.73 3.21
CA ASP A 126 0.25 -6.51 3.98
C ASP A 126 0.90 -5.18 3.60
N ALA A 127 1.20 -5.02 2.31
CA ALA A 127 1.83 -3.83 1.75
C ALA A 127 1.62 -3.73 0.23
N VAL A 128 1.70 -2.51 -0.29
CA VAL A 128 1.93 -2.24 -1.72
C VAL A 128 3.42 -1.96 -1.92
N VAL A 129 4.07 -2.80 -2.72
CA VAL A 129 5.49 -2.69 -3.08
C VAL A 129 5.57 -2.22 -4.53
N THR A 130 6.13 -1.03 -4.74
CA THR A 130 6.26 -0.40 -6.05
C THR A 130 7.71 -0.41 -6.50
N VAL A 131 8.01 -1.05 -7.64
CA VAL A 131 9.34 -1.00 -8.25
C VAL A 131 9.39 0.17 -9.24
N VAL A 132 10.42 1.00 -9.11
CA VAL A 132 10.59 2.22 -9.91
C VAL A 132 11.90 2.14 -10.69
N ASP A 133 11.86 2.35 -12.00
CA ASP A 133 13.07 2.51 -12.81
C ASP A 133 13.67 3.90 -12.57
N ALA A 134 14.74 4.01 -11.78
CA ALA A 134 15.38 5.28 -11.47
C ALA A 134 15.86 6.03 -12.72
N LYS A 135 16.19 5.30 -13.80
CA LYS A 135 16.66 5.91 -15.05
C LYS A 135 15.51 6.46 -15.88
N HIS A 136 14.40 5.74 -16.01
CA HIS A 136 13.36 6.05 -17.00
C HIS A 136 12.07 6.64 -16.43
N ILE A 137 11.85 6.62 -15.12
CA ILE A 137 10.60 7.11 -14.52
C ILE A 137 10.24 8.55 -14.89
N HIS A 138 11.24 9.42 -15.12
CA HIS A 138 11.02 10.81 -15.53
C HIS A 138 10.23 10.94 -16.84
N GLN A 139 10.27 9.94 -17.72
CA GLN A 139 9.53 9.93 -19.00
C GLN A 139 8.04 9.63 -18.81
N HIS A 140 7.67 9.09 -17.64
CA HIS A 140 6.33 8.62 -17.32
C HIS A 140 5.78 9.26 -16.06
N TRP A 141 6.45 10.29 -15.52
CA TRP A 141 6.07 10.90 -14.24
C TRP A 141 4.64 11.44 -14.23
N ASP A 142 4.19 11.96 -15.37
CA ASP A 142 2.86 12.55 -15.52
C ASP A 142 1.80 11.53 -15.98
N ALA A 143 2.17 10.24 -16.14
CA ALA A 143 1.21 9.19 -16.44
C ALA A 143 0.41 8.85 -15.18
N ASP A 144 -0.93 8.81 -15.31
CA ASP A 144 -1.83 8.51 -14.19
C ASP A 144 -1.44 7.19 -13.50
N GLU A 145 -1.06 6.17 -14.27
CA GLU A 145 -0.65 4.87 -13.74
C GLU A 145 0.62 4.97 -12.86
N ALA A 146 1.62 5.74 -13.29
CA ALA A 146 2.86 5.89 -12.53
C ALA A 146 2.63 6.66 -11.23
N ILE A 147 1.80 7.72 -11.31
CA ILE A 147 1.37 8.51 -10.16
C ILE A 147 0.64 7.64 -9.15
N GLU A 148 -0.36 6.88 -9.58
CA GLU A 148 -1.16 6.03 -8.70
C GLU A 148 -0.29 4.93 -8.06
N GLN A 149 0.57 4.27 -8.84
CA GLN A 149 1.51 3.27 -8.33
C GLN A 149 2.44 3.82 -7.23
N LEU A 150 2.92 5.06 -7.37
CA LEU A 150 3.75 5.73 -6.36
C LEU A 150 2.92 6.17 -5.15
N ALA A 151 1.72 6.72 -5.35
CA ALA A 151 0.86 7.20 -4.28
C ALA A 151 0.30 6.07 -3.40
N PHE A 152 0.06 4.89 -3.97
CA PHE A 152 -0.41 3.72 -3.22
C PHE A 152 0.71 2.99 -2.47
N ALA A 153 1.97 3.24 -2.81
CA ALA A 153 3.11 2.51 -2.27
C ALA A 153 3.23 2.64 -0.75
N ASP A 154 3.50 1.52 -0.09
CA ASP A 154 4.07 1.48 1.27
C ASP A 154 5.58 1.35 1.23
N VAL A 155 6.08 0.64 0.22
CA VAL A 155 7.49 0.40 -0.01
C VAL A 155 7.79 0.70 -1.48
N ILE A 156 8.81 1.51 -1.71
CA ILE A 156 9.29 1.85 -3.05
C ILE A 156 10.70 1.30 -3.20
N LEU A 157 10.91 0.47 -4.22
CA LEU A 157 12.24 0.06 -4.65
C LEU A 157 12.67 0.97 -5.81
N LEU A 158 13.50 1.97 -5.52
CA LEU A 158 14.20 2.77 -6.53
C LEU A 158 15.28 1.88 -7.16
N ASN A 159 14.95 1.22 -8.26
CA ASN A 159 15.78 0.22 -8.91
C ASN A 159 16.62 0.81 -10.05
N LYS A 160 17.64 0.06 -10.49
CA LYS A 160 18.60 0.46 -11.53
C LYS A 160 19.39 1.73 -11.17
N THR A 161 19.71 1.87 -9.89
CA THR A 161 20.46 3.02 -9.36
C THR A 161 21.86 3.14 -9.95
N ASP A 162 22.41 2.07 -10.51
CA ASP A 162 23.67 2.04 -11.26
C ASP A 162 23.64 2.83 -12.58
N LEU A 163 22.45 3.15 -13.11
CA LEU A 163 22.27 3.87 -14.38
C LEU A 163 22.10 5.39 -14.21
N VAL A 164 22.07 5.88 -12.98
CA VAL A 164 21.90 7.31 -12.62
C VAL A 164 23.00 7.78 -11.69
N THR A 165 23.26 9.07 -11.71
CA THR A 165 24.18 9.71 -10.77
C THR A 165 23.57 9.81 -9.36
N PRO A 166 24.39 9.92 -8.30
CA PRO A 166 23.88 10.11 -6.94
C PRO A 166 22.96 11.33 -6.81
N THR A 167 23.28 12.42 -7.51
CA THR A 167 22.45 13.65 -7.51
C THR A 167 21.09 13.43 -8.14
N GLU A 168 21.02 12.82 -9.34
CA GLU A 168 19.74 12.48 -9.98
C GLU A 168 18.89 11.56 -9.10
N LEU A 169 19.53 10.63 -8.38
CA LEU A 169 18.84 9.71 -7.48
C LEU A 169 18.31 10.41 -6.23
N ASP A 170 19.07 11.33 -5.64
CA ASP A 170 18.63 12.14 -4.51
C ASP A 170 17.45 13.05 -4.90
N GLU A 171 17.50 13.67 -6.07
CA GLU A 171 16.41 14.49 -6.62
C GLU A 171 15.15 13.66 -6.87
N LEU A 172 15.29 12.47 -7.45
CA LEU A 172 14.16 11.56 -7.66
C LEU A 172 13.55 11.11 -6.33
N GLU A 173 14.37 10.78 -5.34
CA GLU A 173 13.88 10.39 -4.02
C GLU A 173 13.10 11.53 -3.35
N GLN A 174 13.61 12.76 -3.42
CA GLN A 174 12.91 13.94 -2.90
C GLN A 174 11.55 14.14 -3.59
N ARG A 175 11.50 13.98 -4.91
CA ARG A 175 10.28 14.10 -5.70
C ARG A 175 9.25 13.01 -5.38
N ILE A 176 9.70 11.79 -5.11
CA ILE A 176 8.80 10.73 -4.66
C ILE A 176 8.26 11.03 -3.25
N ARG A 177 9.09 11.60 -2.36
CA ARG A 177 8.66 11.98 -1.01
C ARG A 177 7.66 13.13 -0.99
N SER A 178 7.74 14.10 -1.91
CA SER A 178 6.70 15.15 -2.03
C SER A 178 5.35 14.57 -2.39
N MET A 179 5.34 13.54 -3.25
CA MET A 179 4.11 12.82 -3.61
C MET A 179 3.60 11.92 -2.47
N ASN A 180 4.47 11.07 -1.91
CA ASN A 180 4.12 10.07 -0.91
C ASN A 180 5.15 10.04 0.23
N ALA A 181 4.90 10.86 1.25
CA ALA A 181 5.76 10.96 2.44
C ALA A 181 5.81 9.68 3.29
N MET A 182 4.82 8.78 3.15
CA MET A 182 4.70 7.58 3.97
C MET A 182 5.53 6.40 3.47
N ALA A 183 5.91 6.39 2.19
CA ALA A 183 6.57 5.25 1.59
C ALA A 183 7.99 5.08 2.11
N LYS A 184 8.35 3.86 2.51
CA LYS A 184 9.75 3.48 2.75
C LYS A 184 10.45 3.29 1.41
N ILE A 185 11.53 4.03 1.19
CA ILE A 185 12.27 4.00 -0.07
C ILE A 185 13.58 3.21 0.12
N TYR A 186 13.79 2.21 -0.73
CA TYR A 186 15.05 1.47 -0.82
C TYR A 186 15.68 1.69 -2.19
N ARG A 187 16.96 2.10 -2.20
CA ARG A 187 17.79 2.18 -3.41
C ARG A 187 18.31 0.78 -3.73
N THR A 188 18.03 0.27 -4.93
CA THR A 188 18.36 -1.10 -5.32
C THR A 188 19.05 -1.17 -6.68
N GLN A 189 19.81 -2.25 -6.89
CA GLN A 189 20.31 -2.71 -8.18
C GLN A 189 19.83 -4.15 -8.34
N ASP A 190 19.37 -4.54 -9.53
CA ASP A 190 18.80 -5.88 -9.79
C ASP A 190 17.77 -6.34 -8.75
N ALA A 191 16.92 -5.39 -8.32
CA ALA A 191 15.89 -5.57 -7.30
C ALA A 191 16.41 -6.21 -5.99
N GLN A 192 17.68 -6.00 -5.65
CA GLN A 192 18.27 -6.53 -4.43
C GLN A 192 17.76 -5.78 -3.20
N VAL A 193 17.04 -6.49 -2.35
CA VAL A 193 16.46 -5.98 -1.09
C VAL A 193 16.30 -7.13 -0.10
N GLU A 194 16.28 -6.83 1.20
CA GLU A 194 15.95 -7.80 2.25
C GLU A 194 14.47 -8.22 2.17
N MET A 195 14.18 -9.51 2.25
CA MET A 195 12.81 -10.03 2.05
C MET A 195 11.82 -9.54 3.10
N ASP A 196 12.26 -9.36 4.34
CA ASP A 196 11.40 -8.82 5.41
C ASP A 196 11.06 -7.33 5.21
N SER A 197 11.75 -6.64 4.30
CA SER A 197 11.41 -5.27 3.92
C SER A 197 10.25 -5.18 2.92
N ILE A 198 9.85 -6.31 2.30
CA ILE A 198 8.80 -6.36 1.26
C ILE A 198 7.74 -7.45 1.51
N LEU A 199 8.02 -8.44 2.36
CA LEU A 199 7.12 -9.52 2.76
C LEU A 199 6.87 -9.51 4.26
N GLY A 200 5.63 -9.27 4.67
CA GLY A 200 5.21 -9.25 6.08
C GLY A 200 5.51 -7.91 6.74
N VAL A 201 5.49 -6.83 5.96
CA VAL A 201 5.81 -5.45 6.39
C VAL A 201 4.77 -4.94 7.39
N GLY A 202 3.51 -5.35 7.24
CA GLY A 202 2.39 -4.91 8.06
C GLY A 202 2.03 -3.44 7.86
N ALA A 203 2.22 -2.90 6.65
CA ALA A 203 2.02 -1.48 6.37
C ALA A 203 0.53 -1.07 6.37
N PHE A 204 -0.38 -2.01 6.10
CA PHE A 204 -1.83 -1.83 6.29
C PHE A 204 -2.30 -2.14 7.72
N ASP A 205 -1.39 -2.47 8.63
CA ASP A 205 -1.62 -2.48 10.07
C ASP A 205 -0.97 -1.24 10.69
N LEU A 206 -1.77 -0.16 10.79
CA LEU A 206 -1.28 1.13 11.26
C LEU A 206 -0.67 1.03 12.67
N SER A 207 -1.26 0.22 13.54
CA SER A 207 -0.77 -0.01 14.90
C SER A 207 0.65 -0.57 14.89
N ARG A 208 0.88 -1.58 14.05
CA ARG A 208 2.20 -2.20 13.87
C ARG A 208 3.19 -1.24 13.22
N ALA A 209 2.78 -0.47 12.22
CA ALA A 209 3.62 0.52 11.57
C ALA A 209 4.16 1.56 12.56
N LEU A 210 3.33 2.01 13.51
CA LEU A 210 3.69 2.99 14.54
C LEU A 210 4.54 2.44 15.67
N GLU A 211 4.41 1.14 15.97
CA GLU A 211 5.32 0.48 16.93
C GLU A 211 6.74 0.38 16.37
N ILE A 212 6.86 0.24 15.05
CA ILE A 212 8.15 0.24 14.35
C ILE A 212 8.69 1.67 14.22
N ASP A 213 7.84 2.63 13.84
CA ASP A 213 8.19 4.04 13.67
C ASP A 213 7.11 4.97 14.25
N PRO A 214 7.32 5.52 15.47
CA PRO A 214 6.38 6.43 16.10
C PRO A 214 6.14 7.75 15.33
N ASN A 215 7.02 8.12 14.40
CA ASN A 215 6.91 9.32 13.57
C ASN A 215 6.41 9.01 12.16
N PHE A 216 5.87 7.81 11.91
CA PHE A 216 5.40 7.36 10.58
C PHE A 216 4.36 8.28 9.92
N LEU A 217 3.64 9.09 10.70
CA LEU A 217 2.65 10.07 10.23
C LEU A 217 3.12 11.54 10.36
N GLY A 218 4.42 11.76 10.63
CA GLY A 218 5.01 13.05 10.97
C GLY A 218 5.04 14.09 9.84
N GLU A 219 5.28 15.35 10.22
CA GLU A 219 5.09 16.58 9.43
C GLU A 219 6.18 16.90 8.38
N ASP A 220 6.70 15.92 7.64
CA ASP A 220 7.66 16.19 6.55
C ASP A 220 6.97 16.22 5.17
N ALA A 221 5.82 16.90 5.09
CA ALA A 221 5.19 17.22 3.81
C ALA A 221 5.70 18.59 3.32
N HIS A 222 6.54 18.59 2.29
CA HIS A 222 6.96 19.81 1.61
C HIS A 222 6.08 20.05 0.36
N GLU A 223 5.45 21.23 0.27
CA GLU A 223 4.75 21.67 -0.95
C GLU A 223 5.76 21.90 -2.08
N HIS A 224 5.63 21.11 -3.14
CA HIS A 224 6.06 21.47 -4.48
C HIS A 224 4.83 21.54 -5.38
N ASP A 225 4.92 22.32 -6.46
CA ASP A 225 3.89 22.53 -7.50
C ASP A 225 3.66 21.25 -8.31
N GLU A 226 3.24 20.18 -7.63
CA GLU A 226 2.90 18.88 -8.20
C GLU A 226 1.40 18.67 -8.07
N THR A 227 0.78 18.09 -9.10
CA THR A 227 -0.67 17.81 -9.12
C THR A 227 -1.09 16.82 -8.04
N VAL A 228 -0.14 16.04 -7.49
CA VAL A 228 -0.34 15.01 -6.46
C VAL A 228 0.62 15.26 -5.30
N GLY A 229 0.10 15.19 -4.08
CA GLY A 229 0.89 15.39 -2.86
C GLY A 229 0.27 14.71 -1.65
N SER A 230 0.90 14.93 -0.50
CA SER A 230 0.42 14.43 0.79
C SER A 230 0.15 15.56 1.79
N VAL A 231 -0.96 15.46 2.53
CA VAL A 231 -1.36 16.39 3.57
C VAL A 231 -1.42 15.65 4.91
N ALA A 232 -0.53 16.01 5.83
CA ALA A 232 -0.53 15.50 7.19
C ALA A 232 -1.26 16.45 8.16
N ILE A 233 -2.02 15.88 9.09
CA ILE A 233 -2.72 16.61 10.16
C ILE A 233 -2.37 15.96 11.49
N ALA A 234 -1.77 16.76 12.38
CA ALA A 234 -1.56 16.43 13.78
C ALA A 234 -2.37 17.37 14.67
N GLU A 235 -3.17 16.83 15.59
CA GLU A 235 -4.03 17.63 16.48
C GLU A 235 -4.14 16.97 17.86
N PRO A 236 -3.68 17.61 18.96
CA PRO A 236 -3.70 17.01 20.29
C PRO A 236 -5.10 16.87 20.90
N SER A 237 -6.07 17.69 20.48
CA SER A 237 -7.38 17.74 21.14
C SER A 237 -8.26 16.53 20.77
N ALA A 238 -9.14 16.11 21.67
CA ALA A 238 -10.03 14.97 21.40
C ALA A 238 -11.09 15.31 20.35
N MET A 239 -11.46 14.33 19.53
CA MET A 239 -12.40 14.46 18.43
C MET A 239 -13.81 14.02 18.83
N ASN A 240 -14.82 14.76 18.36
CA ASN A 240 -16.19 14.27 18.38
C ASN A 240 -16.40 13.27 17.23
N PHE A 241 -16.68 12.01 17.57
CA PHE A 241 -16.78 10.93 16.57
C PHE A 241 -17.87 11.18 15.52
N ASP A 242 -19.04 11.68 15.93
CA ASP A 242 -20.16 11.91 15.00
C ASP A 242 -19.86 13.03 14.01
N LYS A 243 -19.28 14.14 14.48
CA LYS A 243 -18.83 15.24 13.61
C LYS A 243 -17.78 14.75 12.63
N LEU A 244 -16.78 14.01 13.12
CA LEU A 244 -15.69 13.48 12.31
C LEU A 244 -16.22 12.52 11.23
N ASN A 245 -17.10 11.60 11.59
CA ASN A 245 -17.69 10.65 10.66
C ASN A 245 -18.54 11.36 9.59
N ALA A 246 -19.31 12.39 9.96
CA ALA A 246 -20.08 13.19 9.02
C ALA A 246 -19.18 13.95 8.04
N TRP A 247 -18.10 14.57 8.55
CA TRP A 247 -17.13 15.28 7.72
C TRP A 247 -16.37 14.34 6.78
N LEU A 248 -15.84 13.21 7.28
CA LEU A 248 -15.17 12.21 6.45
C LEU A 248 -16.11 11.66 5.37
N SER A 249 -17.35 11.35 5.71
CA SER A 249 -18.34 10.87 4.74
C SER A 249 -18.58 11.87 3.60
N GLU A 250 -18.70 13.16 3.92
CA GLU A 250 -18.88 14.21 2.92
C GLU A 250 -17.60 14.47 2.11
N LEU A 251 -16.44 14.46 2.75
CA LEU A 251 -15.14 14.59 2.10
C LEU A 251 -14.95 13.47 1.08
N LEU A 252 -15.14 12.21 1.49
CA LEU A 252 -15.03 11.07 0.59
C LEU A 252 -16.04 11.21 -0.54
N ARG A 253 -17.32 11.46 -0.25
CA ARG A 253 -18.37 11.61 -1.27
C ARG A 253 -18.04 12.66 -2.34
N THR A 254 -17.34 13.74 -1.98
CA THR A 254 -17.09 14.88 -2.88
C THR A 254 -15.70 14.89 -3.50
N GLN A 255 -14.68 14.33 -2.83
CA GLN A 255 -13.27 14.39 -3.23
C GLN A 255 -12.57 13.02 -3.23
N GLY A 256 -13.25 11.93 -2.89
CA GLY A 256 -12.57 10.65 -2.69
C GLY A 256 -12.07 9.96 -3.97
N THR A 257 -12.38 10.47 -5.17
CA THR A 257 -11.67 10.07 -6.40
C THR A 257 -10.28 10.68 -6.46
N ASP A 258 -10.13 11.89 -5.92
CA ASP A 258 -8.87 12.62 -5.89
C ASP A 258 -8.00 12.24 -4.70
N ILE A 259 -8.61 11.76 -3.60
CA ILE A 259 -7.89 11.12 -2.52
C ILE A 259 -7.55 9.70 -2.97
N PHE A 260 -6.28 9.37 -3.07
CA PHE A 260 -5.83 8.02 -3.39
C PHE A 260 -5.76 7.18 -2.15
N ARG A 261 -5.12 7.71 -1.11
CA ARG A 261 -4.87 6.98 0.13
C ARG A 261 -5.11 7.86 1.34
N MET A 262 -5.59 7.26 2.42
CA MET A 262 -5.61 7.91 3.72
C MET A 262 -5.33 6.91 4.83
N LYS A 263 -4.71 7.37 5.90
CA LYS A 263 -4.49 6.60 7.13
C LYS A 263 -4.54 7.55 8.32
N GLY A 264 -5.00 7.06 9.47
CA GLY A 264 -4.88 7.85 10.68
C GLY A 264 -5.21 7.13 11.98
N ILE A 265 -4.68 7.70 13.06
CA ILE A 265 -5.00 7.41 14.45
C ILE A 265 -5.79 8.59 14.99
N LEU A 266 -6.86 8.29 15.71
CA LEU A 266 -7.76 9.28 16.25
C LEU A 266 -7.85 9.16 17.77
N ASN A 267 -7.78 10.31 18.42
CA ASN A 267 -8.08 10.51 19.83
C ASN A 267 -9.56 10.88 19.96
N ILE A 268 -10.42 9.88 20.15
CA ILE A 268 -11.88 10.09 20.24
C ILE A 268 -12.29 10.48 21.67
N ALA A 269 -13.12 11.51 21.80
CA ALA A 269 -13.62 11.97 23.07
C ALA A 269 -14.45 10.90 23.78
N GLY A 270 -14.12 10.60 25.03
CA GLY A 270 -14.79 9.58 25.83
C GLY A 270 -14.26 8.16 25.64
N GLU A 271 -13.29 7.95 24.73
CA GLU A 271 -12.69 6.65 24.49
C GLU A 271 -11.30 6.53 25.13
N ASP A 272 -11.04 5.38 25.76
CA ASP A 272 -9.72 5.03 26.30
C ASP A 272 -8.86 4.23 25.32
N GLN A 273 -9.43 3.88 24.17
CA GLN A 273 -8.75 3.23 23.06
C GLN A 273 -8.43 4.23 21.96
N ARG A 274 -7.33 3.96 21.25
CA ARG A 274 -7.08 4.62 19.98
C ARG A 274 -8.10 4.11 18.96
N PHE A 275 -8.48 4.95 18.02
CA PHE A 275 -9.21 4.50 16.84
C PHE A 275 -8.29 4.63 15.62
N VAL A 276 -8.11 3.56 14.86
CA VAL A 276 -7.29 3.56 13.65
C VAL A 276 -8.18 3.39 12.44
N PHE A 277 -7.87 4.13 11.38
CA PHE A 277 -8.55 3.99 10.09
C PHE A 277 -7.56 4.03 8.94
N GLN A 278 -7.99 3.47 7.82
CA GLN A 278 -7.30 3.56 6.55
C GLN A 278 -8.29 3.50 5.41
N GLY A 279 -7.94 4.10 4.28
CA GLY A 279 -8.79 4.14 3.12
C GLY A 279 -8.02 4.21 1.81
N VAL A 280 -8.69 3.71 0.77
CA VAL A 280 -8.29 3.75 -0.63
C VAL A 280 -9.45 4.33 -1.41
N HIS A 281 -9.22 5.50 -2.01
CA HIS A 281 -10.27 6.31 -2.59
C HIS A 281 -11.45 6.53 -1.63
N MET A 282 -12.66 6.22 -2.10
CA MET A 282 -13.92 6.35 -1.37
C MET A 282 -14.09 5.32 -0.27
N LEU A 283 -13.28 4.25 -0.26
CA LEU A 283 -13.43 3.15 0.68
C LEU A 283 -12.57 3.41 1.90
N MET A 284 -13.17 3.25 3.07
CA MET A 284 -12.52 3.41 4.35
C MET A 284 -12.91 2.26 5.26
N ASP A 285 -11.97 1.77 6.04
CA ASP A 285 -12.19 0.84 7.15
C ASP A 285 -11.59 1.44 8.41
N GLY A 286 -12.25 1.21 9.55
CA GLY A 286 -11.88 1.80 10.82
C GLY A 286 -12.25 0.90 11.98
N ARG A 287 -11.38 0.82 12.98
CA ARG A 287 -11.54 -0.05 14.14
C ARG A 287 -10.90 0.55 15.38
N ALA A 288 -11.38 0.11 16.54
CA ALA A 288 -10.64 0.31 17.78
C ALA A 288 -9.30 -0.44 17.72
N ASP A 289 -8.25 0.20 18.21
CA ASP A 289 -6.91 -0.36 18.38
C ASP A 289 -6.64 -0.61 19.88
N ARG A 290 -5.39 -0.81 20.28
CA ARG A 290 -5.01 -0.91 21.69
C ARG A 290 -5.42 0.35 22.51
N PRO A 291 -5.59 0.18 23.83
CA PRO A 291 -5.71 1.31 24.75
C PRO A 291 -4.56 2.32 24.63
N TRP A 292 -4.87 3.58 24.91
CA TRP A 292 -3.84 4.60 25.15
C TRP A 292 -2.98 4.17 26.34
N LYS A 293 -1.64 4.19 26.20
CA LYS A 293 -0.76 3.87 27.34
C LYS A 293 -0.78 5.03 28.35
N PRO A 294 -0.52 4.79 29.65
CA PRO A 294 -0.59 5.82 30.68
C PRO A 294 0.26 7.07 30.44
N ASN A 295 1.40 6.94 29.76
CA ASN A 295 2.35 8.02 29.46
C ASN A 295 2.36 8.40 27.97
N GLU A 296 1.38 7.94 27.21
CA GLU A 296 1.29 8.23 25.78
C GLU A 296 0.53 9.54 25.57
N THR A 297 1.13 10.46 24.80
CA THR A 297 0.46 11.68 24.37
C THR A 297 -0.70 11.30 23.45
N ARG A 298 -1.93 11.48 23.93
CA ARG A 298 -3.12 11.31 23.08
C ARG A 298 -3.15 12.44 22.06
N LYS A 299 -3.10 12.08 20.78
CA LYS A 299 -3.21 13.01 19.64
C LYS A 299 -3.87 12.31 18.47
N ASN A 300 -4.43 13.10 17.58
CA ASN A 300 -4.82 12.65 16.25
C ASN A 300 -3.64 12.83 15.31
N GLU A 301 -3.40 11.83 14.47
CA GLU A 301 -2.41 11.87 13.41
C GLU A 301 -3.02 11.21 12.19
N LEU A 302 -3.11 11.91 11.08
CA LEU A 302 -3.64 11.37 9.85
C LEU A 302 -2.96 12.01 8.64
N VAL A 303 -3.02 11.30 7.54
CA VAL A 303 -2.43 11.72 6.27
C VAL A 303 -3.36 11.36 5.13
N PHE A 304 -3.49 12.30 4.20
CA PHE A 304 -4.16 12.12 2.92
C PHE A 304 -3.10 12.19 1.82
N ILE A 305 -3.17 11.29 0.84
CA ILE A 305 -2.35 11.30 -0.37
C ILE A 305 -3.31 11.36 -1.54
N GLY A 306 -3.11 12.29 -2.46
CA GLY A 306 -4.06 12.51 -3.53
C GLY A 306 -3.71 13.68 -4.43
N ARG A 307 -4.54 13.88 -5.45
CA ARG A 307 -4.44 14.99 -6.38
C ARG A 307 -5.26 16.20 -5.91
N ASN A 308 -4.80 17.42 -6.20
CA ASN A 308 -5.53 18.67 -5.92
C ASN A 308 -6.01 18.81 -4.47
N LEU A 309 -5.24 18.35 -3.48
CA LEU A 309 -5.61 18.44 -2.08
C LEU A 309 -5.52 19.88 -1.57
N ASP A 310 -6.61 20.39 -0.99
CA ASP A 310 -6.62 21.68 -0.30
C ASP A 310 -6.28 21.48 1.18
N GLU A 311 -4.99 21.64 1.51
CA GLU A 311 -4.49 21.45 2.88
C GLU A 311 -5.23 22.32 3.90
N ALA A 312 -5.46 23.60 3.57
CA ALA A 312 -6.11 24.53 4.49
C ALA A 312 -7.54 24.08 4.80
N ARG A 313 -8.29 23.68 3.77
CA ARG A 313 -9.65 23.16 3.93
C ARG A 313 -9.70 21.83 4.66
N LEU A 314 -8.76 20.91 4.40
CA LEU A 314 -8.66 19.63 5.12
C LEU A 314 -8.39 19.87 6.61
N LYS A 315 -7.42 20.73 6.93
CA LYS A 315 -7.09 21.10 8.32
C LYS A 315 -8.23 21.83 9.02
N GLU A 316 -8.91 22.75 8.35
CA GLU A 316 -10.07 23.46 8.90
C GLU A 316 -11.24 22.51 9.16
N GLY A 317 -11.60 21.67 8.19
CA GLY A 317 -12.67 20.68 8.31
C GLY A 317 -12.42 19.68 9.43
N PHE A 318 -11.17 19.20 9.56
CA PHE A 318 -10.78 18.33 10.66
C PHE A 318 -10.92 19.03 12.03
N ARG A 319 -10.40 20.27 12.17
CA ARG A 319 -10.49 21.04 13.42
C ARG A 319 -11.92 21.42 13.80
N ALA A 320 -12.83 21.57 12.84
CA ALA A 320 -14.26 21.79 13.13
C ALA A 320 -14.92 20.59 13.85
N CYS A 321 -14.29 19.42 13.81
CA CYS A 321 -14.78 18.19 14.42
C CYS A 321 -14.27 17.95 15.86
N LEU A 322 -13.48 18.87 16.43
CA LEU A 322 -13.02 18.77 17.82
C LEU A 322 -14.21 18.79 18.80
N ALA A 323 -14.01 18.11 19.95
CA ALA A 323 -15.00 17.94 21.01
C ALA A 323 -15.13 19.17 21.92
#